data_AF-A0A1F7MTR7-F1
#
_entry.id   AF-A0A1F7MTR7-F1
#
_cell.length_a   1.000
_cell.length_b   1.000
_cell.length_c   1.000
_cell.angle_alpha   90.00
_cell.angle_beta   90.00
_cell.angle_gamma   90.00
#
_symmetry.space_group_name_H-M   'P 1'
#
loop_
_entity.id
_entity.type
_entity.pdbx_description
1 polymer ?
#
loop_
_entity_poly.entity_id
_entity_poly.type
_entity_poly.pdbx_seq_one_letter_code
_entity_poly.pdbx_strand_id
1 'polypeptide(L)'
;MGTTIGHRLAALVLSFLIVLTAQQALAYEVEMHREISDLATRRSSADSTLIESLGLLQGLVEEVRGTRLINRLREGSVREDRFPRFFNHFHNPTVDWLDAGFGGNFAQSAILWGQNPNQEAPRPKGSGAE
;
A
#
# COMPACT_ATOMS: atom_id res chain seq x y z
N MET A 1 8.69 44.84 11.71
CA MET A 1 9.54 43.63 11.54
C MET A 1 9.27 42.51 12.56
N GLY A 2 8.58 42.74 13.69
CA GLY A 2 8.35 41.69 14.71
C GLY A 2 7.11 40.79 14.54
N THR A 3 6.17 41.13 13.67
CA THR A 3 4.90 40.39 13.56
C THR A 3 5.05 39.07 12.81
N THR A 4 5.86 39.01 11.75
CA THR A 4 6.00 37.81 10.90
C THR A 4 6.64 36.62 11.60
N ILE A 5 7.55 36.85 12.55
CA ILE A 5 8.21 35.77 13.31
C ILE A 5 7.21 35.12 14.27
N GLY A 6 6.37 35.90 14.95
CA GLY A 6 5.34 35.39 15.86
C GLY A 6 4.31 34.50 15.15
N HIS A 7 3.85 34.90 13.96
CA HIS A 7 2.89 34.10 13.18
C HIS A 7 3.49 32.79 12.68
N ARG A 8 4.78 32.78 12.28
CA ARG A 8 5.47 31.55 11.85
C ARG A 8 5.66 30.56 12.99
N LEU A 9 6.02 31.06 14.17
CA LEU A 9 6.16 30.23 15.37
C LEU A 9 4.80 29.66 15.81
N ALA A 10 3.76 30.49 15.81
CA ALA A 10 2.40 30.05 16.12
C ALA A 10 1.91 28.99 15.12
N ALA A 11 2.18 29.16 13.83
CA ALA A 11 1.85 28.17 12.80
C ALA A 11 2.59 26.84 13.01
N LEU A 12 3.89 26.88 13.31
CA LEU A 12 4.68 25.66 13.60
C LEU A 12 4.17 24.92 14.84
N VAL A 13 3.90 25.65 15.92
CA VAL A 13 3.35 25.08 17.15
C VAL A 13 1.97 24.48 16.89
N LEU A 14 1.12 25.17 16.14
CA LEU A 14 -0.20 24.66 15.77
C LEU A 14 -0.11 23.41 14.90
N SER A 15 0.76 23.39 13.88
CA SER A 15 1.00 22.20 13.06
C SER A 15 1.52 21.03 13.89
N PHE A 16 2.43 21.28 14.83
CA PHE A 16 2.95 20.25 15.73
C PHE A 16 1.85 19.71 16.67
N LEU A 17 1.01 20.59 17.22
CA LEU A 17 -0.13 20.18 18.04
C LEU A 17 -1.18 19.39 17.24
N ILE A 18 -1.44 19.76 15.99
CA ILE A 18 -2.32 19.00 15.08
C ILE A 18 -1.74 17.60 14.84
N VAL A 19 -0.44 17.47 14.58
CA VAL A 19 0.22 16.16 14.43
C VAL A 19 0.12 15.32 15.71
N LEU A 20 0.27 15.93 16.89
CA LEU A 20 0.18 15.23 18.17
C LEU A 20 -1.25 14.80 18.54
N THR A 21 -2.25 15.54 18.07
CA THR A 21 -3.68 15.32 18.41
C THR A 21 -4.46 14.64 17.30
N ALA A 22 -3.84 14.41 16.14
CA ALA A 22 -4.38 13.55 15.10
C ALA A 22 -4.54 12.15 15.69
N GLN A 23 -5.76 11.84 16.14
CA GLN A 23 -6.14 10.48 16.46
C GLN A 23 -5.79 9.63 15.24
N GLN A 24 -5.11 8.50 15.49
CA GLN A 24 -4.78 7.54 14.43
C GLN A 24 -6.05 7.37 13.59
N ALA A 25 -5.98 7.74 12.32
CA ALA A 25 -7.12 7.57 11.42
C ALA A 25 -7.53 6.10 11.52
N LEU A 26 -8.71 5.81 12.04
CA LEU A 26 -9.21 4.44 12.25
C LEU A 26 -9.33 3.64 10.93
N ALA A 27 -9.08 4.29 9.79
CA ALA A 27 -8.90 3.69 8.47
C ALA A 27 -7.54 3.00 8.27
N TYR A 28 -6.57 3.22 9.18
CA TYR A 28 -5.23 2.62 9.14
C TYR A 28 -5.12 1.37 10.03
N GLU A 29 -6.24 0.73 10.32
CA GLU A 29 -6.25 -0.46 11.15
C GLU A 29 -5.87 -1.65 10.26
N VAL A 30 -4.77 -2.31 10.61
CA VAL A 30 -4.15 -3.40 9.81
C VAL A 30 -5.11 -4.59 9.63
N GLU A 31 -6.03 -4.81 10.56
CA GLU A 31 -7.10 -5.80 10.43
C GLU A 31 -8.05 -5.44 9.27
N MET A 32 -8.30 -4.16 9.00
CA MET A 32 -9.13 -3.73 7.87
C MET A 32 -8.59 -4.25 6.54
N HIS A 33 -7.27 -4.18 6.31
CA HIS A 33 -6.65 -4.72 5.09
C HIS A 33 -6.80 -6.23 5.00
N ARG A 34 -6.77 -6.93 6.14
CA ARG A 34 -7.01 -8.37 6.20
C ARG A 34 -8.46 -8.70 5.86
N GLU A 35 -9.42 -7.97 6.42
CA GLU A 35 -10.85 -8.17 6.22
C GLU A 35 -11.28 -7.88 4.78
N ILE A 36 -10.87 -6.73 4.24
CA ILE A 36 -11.17 -6.36 2.84
C ILE A 36 -10.60 -7.41 1.89
N SER A 37 -9.37 -7.87 2.13
CA SER A 37 -8.73 -8.87 1.26
C SER A 37 -9.40 -10.24 1.36
N ASP A 38 -9.80 -10.69 2.54
CA ASP A 38 -10.57 -11.93 2.69
C ASP A 38 -11.91 -11.84 1.97
N LEU A 39 -12.65 -10.73 2.15
CA LEU A 39 -13.93 -10.50 1.49
C LEU A 39 -13.80 -10.42 -0.04
N ALA A 40 -12.82 -9.66 -0.55
CA ALA A 40 -12.56 -9.53 -1.98
C ALA A 40 -12.17 -10.88 -2.60
N THR A 41 -11.35 -11.66 -1.90
CA THR A 41 -10.94 -12.99 -2.35
C THR A 41 -12.13 -13.94 -2.45
N ARG A 42 -13.02 -13.94 -1.45
CA ARG A 42 -14.23 -14.80 -1.44
C ARG A 42 -15.32 -14.38 -2.42
N ARG A 43 -15.39 -13.09 -2.78
CA ARG A 43 -16.44 -12.53 -3.67
C ARG A 43 -16.01 -12.43 -5.12
N SER A 44 -14.72 -12.55 -5.41
CA SER A 44 -14.19 -12.52 -6.77
C SER A 44 -14.14 -13.91 -7.39
N SER A 45 -13.70 -13.99 -8.65
CA SER A 45 -13.39 -15.25 -9.32
C SER A 45 -12.06 -15.87 -8.88
N ALA A 46 -11.44 -15.41 -7.79
CA ALA A 46 -10.10 -15.87 -7.39
C ALA A 46 -10.01 -17.39 -7.26
N ASP A 47 -11.01 -18.02 -6.64
CA ASP A 47 -11.05 -19.48 -6.46
C ASP A 47 -11.10 -20.23 -7.81
N SER A 48 -12.03 -19.85 -8.69
CA SER A 48 -12.15 -20.48 -10.01
C SER A 48 -10.94 -20.18 -10.89
N THR A 49 -10.35 -18.98 -10.83
CA THR A 49 -9.13 -18.64 -11.55
C THR A 49 -7.94 -19.52 -11.10
N LEU A 50 -7.78 -19.76 -9.79
CA LEU A 50 -6.74 -20.66 -9.27
C LEU A 50 -6.90 -22.09 -9.81
N ILE A 51 -8.13 -22.59 -9.87
CA ILE A 51 -8.44 -23.94 -10.38
C ILE A 51 -8.24 -24.02 -11.88
N GLU A 52 -8.90 -23.14 -12.63
CA GLU A 52 -9.03 -23.23 -14.08
C GLU A 52 -7.78 -22.74 -14.83
N SER A 53 -7.14 -21.68 -14.32
CA SER A 53 -6.00 -21.05 -15.01
C SER A 53 -4.64 -21.52 -14.49
N LEU A 54 -4.55 -21.89 -13.22
CA LEU A 54 -3.29 -22.23 -12.55
C LEU A 54 -3.19 -23.72 -12.18
N GLY A 55 -4.25 -24.50 -12.38
CA GLY A 55 -4.26 -25.95 -12.10
C GLY A 55 -4.21 -26.30 -10.62
N LEU A 56 -4.52 -25.34 -9.74
CA LEU A 56 -4.57 -25.54 -8.29
C LEU A 56 -5.93 -26.14 -7.95
N LEU A 57 -6.01 -27.48 -7.95
CA LEU A 57 -7.27 -28.22 -7.88
C LEU A 57 -8.12 -27.91 -6.64
N GLN A 58 -7.50 -27.43 -5.56
CA GLN A 58 -8.19 -27.04 -4.34
C GLN A 58 -8.39 -25.51 -4.22
N GLY A 59 -8.14 -24.73 -5.27
CA GLY A 59 -8.39 -23.29 -5.30
C GLY A 59 -7.80 -22.54 -4.11
N LEU A 60 -8.62 -21.74 -3.43
CA LEU A 60 -8.23 -20.96 -2.25
C LEU A 60 -7.83 -21.81 -1.05
N VAL A 61 -8.26 -23.08 -1.01
CA VAL A 61 -7.97 -23.98 0.10
C VAL A 61 -6.71 -24.80 -0.11
N GLU A 62 -6.13 -24.76 -1.31
CA GLU A 62 -4.84 -25.37 -1.64
C GLU A 62 -3.76 -24.95 -0.64
N GLU A 63 -2.96 -25.91 -0.19
CA GLU A 63 -1.86 -25.66 0.73
C GLU A 63 -0.54 -25.54 -0.02
N VAL A 64 0.07 -24.36 0.07
CA VAL A 64 1.40 -24.11 -0.48
C VAL A 64 2.35 -23.85 0.68
N ARG A 65 3.39 -24.69 0.82
CA ARG A 65 4.36 -24.64 1.91
C ARG A 65 3.68 -24.59 3.30
N GLY A 66 2.69 -25.46 3.51
CA GLY A 66 2.00 -25.60 4.80
C GLY A 66 1.06 -24.44 5.17
N THR A 67 0.62 -23.64 4.20
CA THR A 67 -0.35 -22.56 4.44
C THR A 67 -1.33 -22.50 3.30
N ARG A 68 -2.63 -22.48 3.64
CA ARG A 68 -3.72 -22.30 2.66
C ARG A 68 -3.59 -20.97 1.94
N LEU A 69 -3.86 -20.96 0.64
CA LEU A 69 -3.73 -19.75 -0.18
C LEU A 69 -4.57 -18.57 0.33
N ILE A 70 -5.79 -18.81 0.83
CA ILE A 70 -6.61 -17.76 1.46
C ILE A 70 -5.90 -17.07 2.63
N ASN A 71 -5.15 -17.82 3.45
CA ASN A 71 -4.40 -17.24 4.57
C ASN A 71 -3.18 -16.47 4.05
N ARG A 72 -2.52 -16.96 3.00
CA ARG A 72 -1.40 -16.23 2.37
C ARG A 72 -1.83 -14.88 1.80
N LEU A 73 -3.01 -14.80 1.18
CA LEU A 73 -3.58 -13.56 0.66
C LEU A 73 -3.88 -12.56 1.79
N ARG A 74 -4.52 -13.04 2.87
CA ARG A 74 -4.79 -12.26 4.09
C ARG A 74 -3.53 -11.74 4.78
N GLU A 75 -2.48 -12.55 4.84
CA GLU A 75 -1.19 -12.11 5.38
C GLU A 75 -0.45 -11.18 4.42
N GLY A 76 -0.59 -11.40 3.11
CA GLY A 76 -0.02 -10.57 2.06
C GLY A 76 -0.46 -9.12 2.22
N SER A 77 -1.77 -8.88 2.34
CA SER A 77 -2.30 -7.53 2.49
C SER A 77 -1.75 -6.78 3.71
N VAL A 78 -1.55 -7.48 4.83
CA VAL A 78 -0.94 -6.90 6.03
C VAL A 78 0.56 -6.61 5.86
N ARG A 79 1.27 -7.44 5.08
CA ARG A 79 2.71 -7.25 4.84
C ARG A 79 3.01 -6.04 3.96
N GLU A 80 2.07 -5.63 3.10
CA GLU A 80 2.27 -4.49 2.20
C GLU A 80 2.43 -3.16 2.93
N ASP A 81 1.81 -2.97 4.10
CA ASP A 81 1.95 -1.72 4.87
C ASP A 81 3.27 -1.58 5.64
N ARG A 82 4.16 -2.59 5.57
CA ARG A 82 5.42 -2.56 6.32
C ARG A 82 6.37 -1.56 5.71
N PHE A 83 7.14 -0.87 6.56
CA PHE A 83 8.25 -0.05 6.08
C PHE A 83 9.27 -0.91 5.31
N PRO A 84 9.76 -0.48 4.13
CA PRO A 84 9.45 0.78 3.42
C PRO A 84 8.37 0.66 2.32
N ARG A 85 7.69 -0.49 2.19
CA ARG A 85 6.77 -0.79 1.07
C ARG A 85 5.60 0.18 0.96
N PHE A 86 5.06 0.64 2.10
CA PHE A 86 3.90 1.54 2.12
C PHE A 86 4.09 2.84 1.32
N PHE A 87 5.34 3.28 1.07
CA PHE A 87 5.58 4.46 0.25
C PHE A 87 5.14 4.27 -1.21
N ASN A 88 5.04 3.03 -1.70
CA ASN A 88 4.50 2.72 -3.04
C ASN A 88 2.95 2.63 -3.05
N HIS A 89 2.24 2.92 -1.96
CA HIS A 89 0.76 2.81 -1.90
C HIS A 89 0.01 4.00 -2.52
N PHE A 90 0.73 4.98 -3.07
CA PHE A 90 0.13 6.23 -3.56
C PHE A 90 0.02 6.21 -5.09
N HIS A 91 -1.09 6.76 -5.60
CA HIS A 91 -1.30 7.05 -7.01
C HIS A 91 -2.10 8.36 -7.16
N ASN A 92 -1.56 9.34 -7.89
CA ASN A 92 -2.29 10.53 -8.31
C ASN A 92 -2.80 10.33 -9.75
N PRO A 93 -4.11 10.16 -9.98
CA PRO A 93 -4.66 9.86 -11.29
C PRO A 93 -4.73 11.07 -12.25
N THR A 94 -4.30 12.26 -11.81
CA THR A 94 -4.38 13.50 -12.58
C THR A 94 -3.06 13.94 -13.21
N VAL A 95 -1.98 13.17 -13.00
CA VAL A 95 -0.64 13.45 -13.51
C VAL A 95 -0.12 12.28 -14.32
N ASP A 96 1.04 12.46 -14.96
CA ASP A 96 1.73 11.39 -15.67
C ASP A 96 2.03 10.21 -14.72
N TRP A 97 1.95 8.99 -15.24
CA TRP A 97 2.09 7.77 -14.44
C TRP A 97 3.46 7.65 -13.76
N LEU A 98 4.52 8.19 -14.36
CA LEU A 98 5.86 8.19 -13.78
C LEU A 98 6.01 9.17 -12.61
N ASP A 99 5.14 10.19 -12.55
CA ASP A 99 5.10 11.20 -11.49
C ASP A 99 3.86 11.03 -10.59
N ALA A 100 3.12 9.94 -10.75
CA ALA A 100 1.90 9.67 -10.00
C ALA A 100 2.15 9.06 -8.61
N GLY A 101 3.40 8.81 -8.21
CA GLY A 101 3.72 8.19 -6.93
C GLY A 101 3.77 9.14 -5.75
N PHE A 102 4.16 8.63 -4.58
CA PHE A 102 4.34 9.46 -3.39
C PHE A 102 5.43 10.50 -3.62
N GLY A 103 5.12 11.77 -3.33
CA GLY A 103 6.06 12.87 -3.56
C GLY A 103 6.41 13.09 -5.04
N GLY A 104 5.55 12.66 -5.97
CA GLY A 104 5.83 12.65 -7.41
C GLY A 104 6.55 11.37 -7.81
N ASN A 105 7.88 11.40 -7.77
CA ASN A 105 8.75 10.30 -8.21
C ASN A 105 9.66 9.75 -7.10
N PHE A 106 9.42 10.09 -5.83
CA PHE A 106 10.17 9.54 -4.71
C PHE A 106 9.88 8.03 -4.53
N ALA A 107 8.62 7.64 -4.73
CA ALA A 107 8.20 6.25 -4.80
C ALA A 107 7.44 6.01 -6.11
N GLN A 108 7.44 4.77 -6.61
CA GLN A 108 6.71 4.44 -7.82
C GLN A 108 5.20 4.50 -7.54
N SER A 109 4.41 4.85 -8.55
CA SER A 109 2.96 4.75 -8.44
C SER A 109 2.50 3.33 -8.11
N ALA A 110 1.51 3.19 -7.22
CA ALA A 110 0.94 1.90 -6.80
C ALA A 110 0.53 1.00 -7.98
N ILE A 111 0.00 1.58 -9.06
CA ILE A 111 -0.44 0.82 -10.24
C ILE A 111 0.73 0.22 -11.02
N LEU A 112 1.82 0.98 -11.17
CA LEU A 112 3.03 0.50 -11.85
C LEU A 112 3.79 -0.49 -10.96
N TRP A 113 3.96 -0.14 -9.69
CA TRP A 113 4.66 -0.98 -8.72
C TRP A 113 3.99 -2.35 -8.56
N GLY A 114 2.66 -2.41 -8.56
CA GLY A 114 1.90 -3.65 -8.51
C GLY A 114 2.19 -4.61 -9.67
N GLN A 115 2.72 -4.12 -10.79
CA GLN A 115 3.07 -4.91 -11.99
C GLN A 115 4.52 -5.39 -11.97
N ASN A 116 5.37 -4.87 -11.08
CA ASN A 116 6.75 -5.32 -10.98
C ASN A 116 6.80 -6.76 -10.47
N PRO A 117 7.61 -7.65 -11.06
CA PRO A 117 7.67 -9.06 -10.66
C PRO A 117 8.20 -9.25 -9.23
N ASN A 118 9.02 -8.31 -8.74
CA ASN A 118 9.64 -8.37 -7.42
C ASN A 118 9.02 -7.41 -6.39
N GLN A 119 8.11 -6.51 -6.83
CA GLN A 119 7.44 -5.49 -6.02
C GLN A 119 8.36 -4.91 -4.93
N GLU A 120 9.53 -4.43 -5.31
CA GLU A 120 10.59 -4.08 -4.37
C GLU A 120 10.29 -2.81 -3.55
N ALA A 121 11.11 -2.56 -2.52
CA ALA A 121 11.08 -1.30 -1.78
C ALA A 121 11.22 -0.09 -2.72
N PRO A 122 10.67 1.08 -2.37
CA PRO A 122 10.79 2.29 -3.18
C PRO A 122 12.26 2.60 -3.47
N ARG A 123 12.52 2.99 -4.73
CA ARG A 123 13.83 3.47 -5.17
C ARG A 123 13.64 4.76 -5.97
N PRO A 124 14.55 5.74 -5.84
CA PRO A 124 14.52 6.94 -6.67
C PRO A 124 14.67 6.59 -8.16
N LYS A 125 14.07 7.43 -9.02
CA LYS A 125 14.25 7.36 -10.48
C LYS A 125 15.73 7.29 -10.86
N GLY A 126 16.09 6.34 -11.73
CA GLY A 126 17.48 6.11 -12.19
C GLY A 126 18.22 4.96 -11.49
N SER A 127 17.58 4.22 -10.56
CA SER A 127 18.19 3.07 -9.90
C SER A 127 18.18 1.76 -10.70
N GLY A 128 17.86 1.80 -12.00
CA GLY A 128 18.00 0.66 -12.93
C GLY A 128 16.85 -0.35 -12.96
N ALA A 129 15.61 0.09 -12.76
CA ALA A 129 14.42 -0.70 -13.06
C ALA A 129 13.53 0.10 -14.03
N GLU A 130 13.95 0.13 -15.29
CA GLU A 130 13.04 0.27 -16.44
C GLU A 130 12.94 -1.11 -17.10
#